data_AF-A0A954A1J0-F1
#
_entry.id   AF-A0A954A1J0-F1
#
_cell.length_a   1.000
_cell.length_b   1.000
_cell.length_c   1.000
_cell.angle_alpha   90.00
_cell.angle_beta   90.00
_cell.angle_gamma   90.00
#
_symmetry.space_group_name_H-M   'P 1'
#
loop_
_entity.id
_entity.type
_entity.pdbx_description
1 polymer ?
#
loop_
_entity_poly.entity_id
_entity_poly.type
_entity_poly.pdbx_seq_one_letter_code
_entity_poly.pdbx_strand_id
1 'polypeptide(L)'
;MGATVKPWVGCLLVLGACSAGGGPPVGSPPRRETAAAPATPFRDRAAALVGMALEHGQAFAILSSLCTTAPHRLAGSAGAAQAVAWGRQQMQRLGLQNVRLEKCMVPRWVRGPVARLRVAPSGREFAITALGNSVGTPAGGIRGRVLMVRSFEQLRTLGEQARGRIVFLNRPMNPRLLNTFSAYGGAVDQRSSGPVVTAEVGGIATLVRSMTTRLDDNPHTGATGYRNGVPRVPAAAISTKGAEALAALLEAQPDLELELELSCRHEPDVESANVVGDLPGTARPDEIVLIGGHLDCWDIGQGAHDDGA
;
A
#
# COMPACT_ATOMS: atom_id res chain seq x y z
N MET A 1 -13.73 24.66 -26.22
CA MET A 1 -14.71 24.93 -25.15
C MET A 1 -14.98 23.63 -24.41
N GLY A 2 -14.71 23.62 -23.11
CA GLY A 2 -15.33 22.71 -22.12
C GLY A 2 -15.00 21.22 -22.15
N ALA A 3 -13.77 20.82 -21.81
CA ALA A 3 -13.51 19.47 -21.30
C ALA A 3 -13.65 19.48 -19.77
N THR A 4 -14.78 19.01 -19.28
CA THR A 4 -15.10 18.90 -17.85
C THR A 4 -14.24 17.80 -17.24
N VAL A 5 -13.25 18.21 -16.44
CA VAL A 5 -12.41 17.34 -15.62
C VAL A 5 -13.30 16.68 -14.56
N LYS A 6 -13.45 15.36 -14.61
CA LYS A 6 -14.09 14.59 -13.52
C LYS A 6 -13.09 14.46 -12.35
N PRO A 7 -13.53 14.72 -11.10
CA PRO A 7 -12.65 14.60 -9.95
C PRO A 7 -12.32 13.13 -9.70
N TRP A 8 -11.04 12.89 -9.42
CA TRP A 8 -10.50 11.64 -8.92
C TRP A 8 -11.24 11.19 -7.65
N VAL A 9 -11.84 10.00 -7.68
CA VAL A 9 -12.24 9.29 -6.45
C VAL A 9 -11.09 8.36 -6.11
N GLY A 10 -10.10 8.91 -5.40
CA GLY A 10 -9.13 8.08 -4.69
C GLY A 10 -9.86 7.37 -3.55
N CYS A 11 -9.61 6.06 -3.39
CA CYS A 11 -9.96 5.33 -2.17
C CYS A 11 -9.50 6.14 -0.96
N LEU A 12 -10.46 6.67 -0.21
CA LEU A 12 -10.23 7.39 1.02
C LEU A 12 -9.96 6.36 2.13
N LEU A 13 -8.68 6.09 2.37
CA LEU A 13 -8.23 5.51 3.62
C LEU A 13 -8.28 6.64 4.66
N VAL A 14 -9.32 6.66 5.50
CA VAL A 14 -9.40 7.59 6.63
C VAL A 14 -8.40 7.13 7.69
N LEU A 15 -7.16 7.62 7.59
CA LEU A 15 -6.18 7.57 8.67
C LEU A 15 -6.26 8.88 9.45
N GLY A 16 -7.04 8.87 10.52
CA GLY A 16 -7.10 9.96 11.47
C GLY A 16 -5.82 10.02 12.32
N ALA A 17 -4.94 10.97 12.01
CA ALA A 17 -3.92 11.46 12.94
C ALA A 17 -3.95 13.00 12.89
N CYS A 18 -4.78 13.62 13.73
CA CYS A 18 -4.79 15.07 13.90
C CYS A 18 -3.78 15.46 15.00
N SER A 19 -2.70 16.13 14.60
CA SER A 19 -1.90 17.00 15.46
C SER A 19 -2.52 18.40 15.48
N ALA A 20 -2.58 18.99 16.68
CA ALA A 20 -3.29 20.23 17.00
C ALA A 20 -2.58 21.49 16.47
N GLY A 21 -3.36 22.40 15.87
CA GLY A 21 -2.99 23.79 15.59
C GLY A 21 -4.23 24.67 15.75
N GLY A 22 -4.14 25.68 16.62
CA GLY A 22 -5.28 26.44 17.14
C GLY A 22 -5.93 27.39 16.12
N GLY A 23 -7.23 27.21 15.93
CA GLY A 23 -8.17 28.20 15.38
C GLY A 23 -9.16 28.66 16.45
N PRO A 24 -9.93 29.75 16.21
CA PRO A 24 -10.86 30.32 17.18
C PRO A 24 -11.98 29.32 17.54
N PRO A 25 -12.64 29.46 18.71
CA PRO A 25 -13.56 28.46 19.21
C PRO A 25 -14.77 28.33 18.29
N VAL A 26 -14.78 27.28 17.47
CA VAL A 26 -15.97 26.83 16.77
C VAL A 26 -16.94 26.32 17.84
N GLY A 27 -18.13 26.90 17.89
CA GLY A 27 -19.17 26.52 18.85
C GLY A 27 -19.32 25.00 18.89
N SER A 28 -19.33 24.44 20.10
CA SER A 28 -19.44 23.00 20.29
C SER A 28 -20.69 22.49 19.56
N PRO A 29 -20.58 21.45 18.71
CA PRO A 29 -21.77 20.81 18.17
C PRO A 29 -22.65 20.34 19.34
N PRO A 30 -23.99 20.33 19.20
CA PRO A 30 -24.85 19.79 20.24
C PRO A 30 -24.34 18.39 20.58
N ARG A 31 -24.10 18.13 21.87
CA ARG A 31 -23.74 16.79 22.33
C ARG A 31 -24.84 15.86 21.82
N ARG A 32 -24.49 14.95 20.89
CA ARG A 32 -25.30 13.76 20.67
C ARG A 32 -25.47 13.15 22.05
N GLU A 33 -26.72 13.02 22.50
CA GLU A 33 -27.06 12.19 23.64
C GLU A 33 -26.23 10.92 23.54
N THR A 34 -25.42 10.66 24.56
CA THR A 34 -24.72 9.39 24.69
C THR A 34 -25.79 8.32 24.68
N ALA A 35 -25.90 7.59 23.56
CA ALA A 35 -26.83 6.49 23.43
C ALA A 35 -26.69 5.61 24.68
N ALA A 36 -27.81 5.39 25.36
CA ALA A 36 -27.86 4.50 26.52
C ALA A 36 -27.15 3.19 26.19
N ALA A 37 -26.47 2.60 27.18
CA ALA A 37 -25.84 1.29 27.03
C ALA A 37 -26.82 0.33 26.32
N PRO A 38 -26.38 -0.45 25.31
CA PRO A 38 -27.28 -1.29 24.53
C PRO A 38 -28.07 -2.16 25.50
N ALA A 39 -29.40 -2.16 25.35
CA ALA A 39 -30.30 -2.95 26.18
C ALA A 39 -29.74 -4.38 26.31
N THR A 40 -29.76 -4.94 27.52
CA THR A 40 -29.20 -6.26 27.87
C THR A 40 -29.37 -7.35 26.79
N PRO A 41 -30.53 -7.48 26.09
CA PRO A 41 -30.72 -8.48 25.04
C PRO A 41 -29.74 -8.38 23.85
N PHE A 42 -29.22 -7.20 23.51
CA PHE A 42 -28.27 -7.04 22.42
C PHE A 42 -26.86 -7.48 22.80
N ARG A 43 -26.48 -7.33 24.09
CA ARG A 43 -25.18 -7.80 24.59
C ARG A 43 -25.11 -9.32 24.56
N ASP A 44 -26.16 -9.99 25.01
CA ASP A 44 -26.20 -11.45 25.04
C ASP A 44 -26.18 -12.03 23.61
N ARG A 45 -26.92 -11.41 22.68
CA ARG A 45 -26.88 -11.79 21.26
C ARG A 45 -25.50 -11.57 20.63
N ALA A 46 -24.85 -10.45 20.92
CA ALA A 46 -23.50 -10.19 20.43
C ALA A 46 -22.50 -11.21 20.98
N ALA A 47 -22.59 -11.54 22.27
CA ALA A 47 -21.75 -12.56 22.89
C ALA A 47 -21.97 -13.95 22.27
N ALA A 48 -23.21 -14.32 21.98
CA ALA A 48 -23.53 -15.57 21.28
C ALA A 48 -22.93 -15.62 19.86
N LEU A 49 -23.03 -14.53 19.09
CA LEU A 49 -22.42 -14.43 17.75
C LEU A 49 -20.89 -14.56 17.81
N VAL A 50 -20.25 -13.93 18.80
CA VAL A 50 -18.79 -14.07 19.03
C VAL A 50 -18.45 -15.51 19.38
N GLY A 51 -19.22 -16.16 20.26
CA GLY A 51 -19.03 -17.57 20.61
C GLY A 51 -19.10 -18.47 19.38
N MET A 52 -20.14 -18.32 18.55
CA MET A 52 -20.27 -19.07 17.29
C MET A 52 -19.09 -18.84 16.34
N ALA A 53 -18.62 -17.59 16.21
CA ALA A 53 -17.48 -17.28 15.35
C ALA A 53 -16.19 -18.00 15.81
N LEU A 54 -15.96 -18.06 17.13
CA LEU A 54 -14.80 -18.72 17.74
C LEU A 54 -14.89 -20.26 17.67
N GLU A 55 -16.08 -20.83 17.84
CA GLU A 55 -16.30 -22.29 17.81
C GLU A 55 -16.21 -22.87 16.40
N HIS A 56 -16.80 -22.19 15.40
CA HIS A 56 -16.94 -22.75 14.06
C HIS A 56 -15.81 -22.34 13.11
N GLY A 57 -15.10 -21.23 13.36
CA GLY A 57 -13.90 -20.84 12.61
C GLY A 57 -14.10 -20.60 11.11
N GLN A 58 -15.32 -20.32 10.65
CA GLN A 58 -15.65 -20.20 9.22
C GLN A 58 -14.81 -19.13 8.49
N ALA A 59 -14.43 -18.06 9.19
CA ALA A 59 -13.61 -16.98 8.64
C ALA A 59 -12.29 -17.51 8.03
N PHE A 60 -11.62 -18.45 8.70
CA PHE A 60 -10.37 -19.03 8.20
C PHE A 60 -10.57 -19.84 6.91
N ALA A 61 -11.66 -20.62 6.83
CA ALA A 61 -11.99 -21.39 5.64
C ALA A 61 -12.34 -20.47 4.44
N ILE A 62 -13.08 -19.38 4.71
CA ILE A 62 -13.41 -18.36 3.70
C ILE A 62 -12.13 -17.66 3.21
N LEU A 63 -11.26 -17.23 4.14
CA LEU A 63 -9.95 -16.65 3.83
C LEU A 63 -9.09 -17.59 2.98
N SER A 64 -9.01 -18.87 3.37
CA SER A 64 -8.28 -19.89 2.61
C SER A 64 -8.83 -20.06 1.19
N SER A 65 -10.16 -20.04 1.03
CA SER A 65 -10.81 -20.08 -0.28
C SER A 65 -10.47 -18.86 -1.14
N LEU A 66 -10.46 -17.66 -0.57
CA LEU A 66 -10.05 -16.43 -1.28
C LEU A 66 -8.60 -16.53 -1.74
N CYS A 67 -7.68 -16.84 -0.83
CA CYS A 67 -6.25 -16.93 -1.11
C CYS A 67 -5.92 -18.02 -2.14
N THR A 68 -6.69 -19.11 -2.16
CA THR A 68 -6.54 -20.18 -3.16
C THR A 68 -7.10 -19.78 -4.52
N THR A 69 -8.27 -19.12 -4.54
CA THR A 69 -8.95 -18.75 -5.79
C THR A 69 -8.29 -17.56 -6.47
N ALA A 70 -7.84 -16.58 -5.69
CA ALA A 70 -7.29 -15.31 -6.16
C ALA A 70 -6.11 -14.86 -5.27
N PRO A 71 -4.96 -15.55 -5.33
CA PRO A 71 -3.79 -15.22 -4.49
C PRO A 71 -3.21 -13.85 -4.79
N HIS A 72 -3.01 -13.51 -6.07
CA HIS A 72 -2.34 -12.30 -6.53
C HIS A 72 -3.34 -11.35 -7.18
N ARG A 73 -4.08 -10.62 -6.34
CA ARG A 73 -5.28 -9.88 -6.75
C ARG A 73 -5.09 -8.37 -6.73
N LEU A 74 -3.99 -7.91 -7.34
CA LEU A 74 -3.71 -6.48 -7.51
C LEU A 74 -4.79 -5.81 -8.36
N ALA A 75 -5.21 -4.60 -8.00
CA ALA A 75 -6.21 -3.84 -8.76
C ALA A 75 -5.89 -3.82 -10.27
N GLY A 76 -6.92 -4.10 -11.08
CA GLY A 76 -6.83 -4.17 -12.55
C GLY A 76 -6.17 -5.45 -13.12
N SER A 77 -5.74 -6.38 -12.27
CA SER A 77 -5.19 -7.68 -12.67
C SER A 77 -6.28 -8.74 -12.89
N ALA A 78 -5.90 -9.86 -13.51
CA ALA A 78 -6.78 -11.03 -13.63
C ALA A 78 -7.17 -11.60 -12.25
N GLY A 79 -6.26 -11.58 -11.27
CA GLY A 79 -6.55 -12.03 -9.91
C GLY A 79 -7.58 -11.14 -9.22
N ALA A 80 -7.57 -9.81 -9.45
CA ALA A 80 -8.61 -8.93 -8.93
C ALA A 80 -9.98 -9.24 -9.53
N ALA A 81 -10.06 -9.51 -10.84
CA ALA A 81 -11.31 -9.93 -11.48
C ALA A 81 -11.83 -11.28 -10.92
N GLN A 82 -10.93 -12.24 -10.66
CA GLN A 82 -11.28 -13.49 -9.98
C GLN A 82 -11.78 -13.25 -8.55
N ALA A 83 -11.14 -12.35 -7.81
CA ALA A 83 -11.54 -12.00 -6.46
C ALA A 83 -12.95 -11.38 -6.44
N VAL A 84 -13.26 -10.46 -7.36
CA VAL A 84 -14.61 -9.87 -7.52
C VAL A 84 -15.67 -10.95 -7.79
N ALA A 85 -15.37 -11.88 -8.71
CA ALA A 85 -16.27 -12.99 -9.02
C ALA A 85 -16.46 -13.92 -7.80
N TRP A 86 -15.37 -14.25 -7.11
CA TRP A 86 -15.38 -15.02 -5.86
C TRP A 86 -16.23 -14.33 -4.79
N GLY A 87 -16.03 -13.03 -4.56
CA GLY A 87 -16.72 -12.26 -3.53
C GLY A 87 -18.23 -12.27 -3.74
N ARG A 88 -18.67 -12.05 -4.99
CA ARG A 88 -20.08 -12.17 -5.36
C ARG A 88 -20.65 -13.54 -5.04
N GLN A 89 -19.93 -14.60 -5.41
CA GLN A 89 -20.37 -15.97 -5.16
C GLN A 89 -20.42 -16.30 -3.66
N GLN A 90 -19.44 -15.84 -2.87
CA GLN A 90 -19.45 -16.08 -1.43
C GLN A 90 -20.59 -15.34 -0.74
N MET A 91 -20.85 -14.08 -1.09
CA MET A 91 -21.99 -13.35 -0.54
C MET A 91 -23.33 -14.05 -0.84
N GLN A 92 -23.48 -14.60 -2.05
CA GLN A 92 -24.65 -15.40 -2.42
C GLN A 92 -24.76 -16.70 -1.61
N ARG A 93 -23.64 -17.42 -1.39
CA ARG A 93 -23.62 -18.65 -0.58
C ARG A 93 -23.93 -18.39 0.90
N LEU A 94 -23.51 -17.25 1.42
CA LEU A 94 -23.82 -16.81 2.79
C LEU A 94 -25.28 -16.36 2.94
N GLY A 95 -26.05 -16.31 1.85
CA GLY A 95 -27.47 -15.93 1.88
C GLY A 95 -27.72 -14.42 1.98
N LEU A 96 -26.71 -13.59 1.67
CA LEU A 96 -26.93 -12.15 1.56
C LEU A 96 -27.87 -11.84 0.39
N GLN A 97 -28.65 -10.77 0.53
CA GLN A 97 -29.61 -10.32 -0.46
C GLN A 97 -29.02 -9.19 -1.33
N ASN A 98 -29.69 -8.87 -2.44
CA ASN A 98 -29.31 -7.78 -3.34
C ASN A 98 -27.82 -7.77 -3.74
N VAL A 99 -27.21 -8.95 -3.86
CA VAL A 99 -25.79 -9.09 -4.18
C VAL A 99 -25.52 -8.53 -5.57
N ARG A 100 -24.74 -7.45 -5.62
CA ARG A 100 -24.50 -6.66 -6.83
C ARG A 100 -23.03 -6.28 -6.97
N LEU A 101 -22.67 -5.94 -8.21
CA LEU A 101 -21.37 -5.40 -8.57
C LEU A 101 -21.53 -3.92 -8.91
N GLU A 102 -20.83 -3.07 -8.17
CA GLU A 102 -20.81 -1.63 -8.43
C GLU A 102 -19.53 -1.31 -9.20
N LYS A 103 -19.70 -1.15 -10.52
CA LYS A 103 -18.58 -1.00 -11.48
C LYS A 103 -17.80 0.29 -11.25
N CYS A 104 -16.48 0.21 -11.36
CA CYS A 104 -15.57 1.34 -11.30
C CYS A 104 -14.39 1.14 -12.26
N MET A 105 -13.75 2.24 -12.67
CA MET A 105 -12.50 2.18 -13.42
C MET A 105 -11.33 2.24 -12.43
N VAL A 106 -10.33 1.39 -12.63
CA VAL A 106 -9.12 1.34 -11.81
C VAL A 106 -7.87 1.43 -12.69
N PRO A 107 -6.79 2.06 -12.19
CA PRO A 107 -5.52 2.06 -12.90
C PRO A 107 -4.99 0.64 -13.04
N ARG A 108 -4.36 0.35 -14.18
CA ARG A 108 -3.72 -0.93 -14.42
C ARG A 108 -2.21 -0.77 -14.42
N TRP A 109 -1.58 -1.21 -13.33
CA TRP A 109 -0.13 -1.25 -13.24
C TRP A 109 0.35 -2.70 -13.25
N VAL A 110 1.38 -2.98 -14.05
CA VAL A 110 1.99 -4.29 -14.18
C VAL A 110 3.44 -4.21 -13.71
N ARG A 111 3.80 -5.00 -12.70
CA ARG A 111 5.16 -5.05 -12.13
C ARG A 111 6.22 -5.49 -13.13
N GLY A 112 5.85 -6.42 -14.02
CA GLY A 112 6.78 -7.09 -14.91
C GLY A 112 7.70 -8.09 -14.17
N PRO A 113 8.40 -8.96 -14.91
CA PRO A 113 9.22 -10.02 -14.33
C PRO A 113 10.62 -9.55 -13.89
N VAL A 114 11.08 -8.39 -14.34
CA VAL A 114 12.43 -7.88 -14.05
C VAL A 114 12.38 -6.86 -12.92
N ALA A 115 13.07 -7.20 -11.84
CA ALA A 115 13.55 -6.29 -10.81
C ALA A 115 14.97 -6.73 -10.42
N ARG A 116 16.00 -5.99 -10.86
CA ARG A 116 17.40 -6.30 -10.58
C ARG A 116 18.13 -5.09 -10.05
N LEU A 117 18.93 -5.28 -8.99
CA LEU A 117 19.82 -4.27 -8.44
C LEU A 117 21.19 -4.91 -8.23
N ARG A 118 22.21 -4.34 -8.85
CA ARG A 118 23.59 -4.84 -8.80
C ARG A 118 24.57 -3.76 -8.41
N VAL A 119 25.62 -4.13 -7.70
CA VAL A 119 26.81 -3.28 -7.49
C VAL A 119 27.70 -3.36 -8.72
N ALA A 120 28.08 -2.22 -9.29
CA ALA A 120 29.09 -2.17 -10.33
C ALA A 120 30.50 -1.95 -9.75
N PRO A 121 31.56 -2.59 -10.28
CA PRO A 121 31.56 -3.65 -11.30
C PRO A 121 31.47 -5.07 -10.70
N SER A 122 31.37 -5.22 -9.38
CA SER A 122 31.47 -6.52 -8.70
C SER A 122 30.34 -7.51 -9.06
N GLY A 123 29.21 -6.99 -9.56
CA GLY A 123 28.04 -7.78 -9.93
C GLY A 123 27.24 -8.29 -8.73
N ARG A 124 27.60 -7.92 -7.49
CA ARG A 124 26.87 -8.33 -6.28
C ARG A 124 25.42 -7.85 -6.38
N GLU A 125 24.48 -8.78 -6.24
CA GLU A 125 23.05 -8.48 -6.31
C GLU A 125 22.43 -8.23 -4.93
N PHE A 126 21.34 -7.48 -4.92
CA PHE A 126 20.47 -7.31 -3.76
C PHE A 126 19.04 -7.73 -4.09
N ALA A 127 18.36 -8.32 -3.11
CA ALA A 127 16.94 -8.63 -3.21
C ALA A 127 16.12 -7.33 -3.24
N ILE A 128 15.48 -7.06 -4.38
CA ILE A 128 14.61 -5.89 -4.57
C ILE A 128 13.25 -6.26 -5.18
N THR A 129 12.28 -5.37 -5.02
CA THR A 129 11.02 -5.40 -5.78
C THR A 129 10.62 -3.99 -6.18
N ALA A 130 9.96 -3.83 -7.32
CA ALA A 130 9.44 -2.52 -7.73
C ALA A 130 8.43 -1.98 -6.69
N LEU A 131 8.35 -0.66 -6.54
CA LEU A 131 7.22 -0.06 -5.82
C LEU A 131 5.98 -0.04 -6.72
N GLY A 132 4.82 -0.30 -6.14
CA GLY A 132 3.55 -0.24 -6.85
C GLY A 132 3.31 1.15 -7.43
N ASN A 133 2.84 1.20 -8.68
CA ASN A 133 2.74 2.40 -9.52
C ASN A 133 4.05 2.98 -10.06
N SER A 134 5.22 2.43 -9.72
CA SER A 134 6.48 2.95 -10.22
C SER A 134 6.58 2.87 -11.76
N VAL A 135 7.28 3.83 -12.37
CA VAL A 135 7.70 3.72 -13.78
C VAL A 135 8.90 2.76 -13.90
N GLY A 136 8.94 2.00 -14.98
CA GLY A 136 10.08 1.15 -15.31
C GLY A 136 11.33 1.97 -15.65
N THR A 137 12.48 1.30 -15.62
CA THR A 137 13.73 1.88 -16.13
C THR A 137 13.72 1.93 -17.66
N PRO A 138 14.50 2.83 -18.29
CA PRO A 138 14.77 2.76 -19.72
C PRO A 138 15.34 1.40 -20.14
N ALA A 139 15.32 1.11 -21.44
CA ALA A 139 16.00 -0.06 -21.99
C ALA A 139 17.50 0.00 -21.64
N GLY A 140 18.06 -1.09 -21.11
CA GLY A 140 19.44 -1.14 -20.61
C GLY A 140 19.61 -0.74 -19.13
N GLY A 141 18.52 -0.33 -18.46
CA GLY A 141 18.56 0.01 -17.03
C GLY A 141 19.06 1.42 -16.74
N ILE A 142 19.34 1.67 -15.46
CA ILE A 142 19.96 2.89 -14.95
C ILE A 142 21.22 2.50 -14.20
N ARG A 143 22.31 3.23 -14.43
CA ARG A 143 23.52 3.15 -13.62
C ARG A 143 23.82 4.50 -12.98
N GLY A 144 24.15 4.51 -11.70
CA GLY A 144 24.54 5.74 -11.02
C GLY A 144 25.09 5.54 -9.62
N ARG A 145 25.82 6.55 -9.15
CA ARG A 145 26.28 6.62 -7.75
C ARG A 145 25.10 6.69 -6.79
N VAL A 146 25.29 6.18 -5.59
CA VAL A 146 24.25 6.15 -4.56
C VAL A 146 24.39 7.34 -3.61
N LEU A 147 23.28 7.97 -3.27
CA LEU A 147 23.19 8.91 -2.16
C LEU A 147 22.28 8.32 -1.07
N MET A 148 22.87 7.85 0.03
CA MET A 148 22.08 7.37 1.16
C MET A 148 21.63 8.52 2.05
N VAL A 149 20.34 8.56 2.35
CA VAL A 149 19.73 9.51 3.29
C VAL A 149 18.72 8.80 4.21
N ARG A 150 18.44 9.39 5.36
CA ARG A 150 17.51 8.87 6.37
C ARG A 150 16.27 9.74 6.55
N SER A 151 16.18 10.89 5.88
CA SER A 151 15.00 11.75 5.89
C SER A 151 14.90 12.58 4.62
N PHE A 152 13.69 13.06 4.32
CA PHE A 152 13.48 14.02 3.23
C PHE A 152 14.14 15.37 3.50
N GLU A 153 14.22 15.78 4.76
CA GLU A 153 14.96 16.98 5.15
C GLU A 153 16.45 16.85 4.79
N GLN A 154 17.08 15.73 5.16
CA GLN A 154 18.47 15.47 4.79
C GLN A 154 18.66 15.50 3.26
N LEU A 155 17.76 14.86 2.51
CA LEU A 155 17.81 14.85 1.06
C LEU A 155 17.70 16.26 0.45
N ARG A 156 16.78 17.09 0.94
CA ARG A 156 16.60 18.47 0.49
C ARG A 156 17.80 19.34 0.84
N THR A 157 18.40 19.17 2.01
CA THR A 157 19.61 19.88 2.43
C THR A 157 20.80 19.53 1.53
N LEU A 158 20.93 18.26 1.14
CA LEU A 158 21.98 17.82 0.20
C LEU A 158 21.73 18.34 -1.22
N GLY A 159 20.47 18.53 -1.61
CA GLY A 159 20.04 19.24 -2.82
C GLY A 159 20.79 18.75 -4.07
N GLU A 160 21.62 19.62 -4.63
CA GLU A 160 22.43 19.35 -5.84
C GLU A 160 23.30 18.09 -5.75
N GLN A 161 23.71 17.65 -4.55
CA GLN A 161 24.48 16.41 -4.41
C GLN A 161 23.69 15.16 -4.84
N ALA A 162 22.35 15.22 -4.87
CA ALA A 162 21.50 14.15 -5.34
C ALA A 162 21.38 14.09 -6.88
N ARG A 163 21.77 15.14 -7.59
CA ARG A 163 21.61 15.24 -9.04
C ARG A 163 22.35 14.10 -9.74
N GLY A 164 21.63 13.35 -10.58
CA GLY A 164 22.21 12.22 -11.32
C GLY A 164 22.47 10.96 -10.47
N ARG A 165 22.04 10.93 -9.20
CA ARG A 165 22.29 9.80 -8.29
C ARG A 165 21.05 8.97 -8.04
N ILE A 166 21.27 7.70 -7.69
CA ILE A 166 20.24 6.84 -7.12
C ILE A 166 20.11 7.20 -5.65
N VAL A 167 18.95 7.69 -5.24
CA VAL A 167 18.71 8.08 -3.85
C VAL A 167 18.23 6.88 -3.06
N PHE A 168 19.02 6.48 -2.05
CA PHE A 168 18.69 5.41 -1.13
C PHE A 168 18.11 5.96 0.17
N LEU A 169 16.78 5.87 0.31
CA LEU A 169 16.05 6.23 1.52
C LEU A 169 16.10 5.06 2.51
N ASN A 170 16.99 5.17 3.49
CA ASN A 170 17.28 4.14 4.47
C ASN A 170 16.78 4.53 5.87
N ARG A 171 15.51 4.94 6.00
CA ARG A 171 14.89 5.20 7.30
C ARG A 171 14.29 3.90 7.87
N PRO A 172 14.84 3.32 8.96
CA PRO A 172 14.25 2.14 9.57
C PRO A 172 12.93 2.48 10.28
N MET A 173 12.00 1.54 10.30
CA MET A 173 10.88 1.59 11.25
C MET A 173 11.42 1.58 12.67
N ASN A 174 10.84 2.37 13.57
CA ASN A 174 11.30 2.44 14.96
C ASN A 174 10.83 1.19 15.75
N PRO A 175 11.73 0.26 16.14
CA PRO A 175 11.33 -0.97 16.81
C PRO A 175 10.94 -0.74 18.29
N ARG A 176 11.12 0.47 18.83
CA ARG A 176 10.78 0.81 20.22
C ARG A 176 9.29 1.10 20.42
N LEU A 177 8.52 1.25 19.36
CA LEU A 177 7.09 1.53 19.44
C LEU A 177 6.31 0.22 19.54
N LEU A 178 5.58 0.03 20.65
CA LEU A 178 4.72 -1.13 20.88
C LEU A 178 3.62 -1.25 19.81
N ASN A 179 3.07 -0.10 19.39
CA ASN A 179 2.13 -0.04 18.29
C ASN A 179 2.91 -0.10 16.95
N THR A 180 2.86 -1.26 16.30
CA THR A 180 3.55 -1.52 15.03
C THR A 180 3.09 -0.60 13.90
N PHE A 181 1.83 -0.18 13.91
CA PHE A 181 1.30 0.78 12.94
C PHE A 181 1.91 2.19 13.11
N SER A 182 2.22 2.59 14.35
CA SER A 182 2.94 3.84 14.62
C SER A 182 4.38 3.78 14.10
N ALA A 183 5.06 2.64 14.26
CA ALA A 183 6.39 2.42 13.69
C ALA A 183 6.38 2.48 12.16
N TYR A 184 5.36 1.90 11.53
CA TYR A 184 5.14 1.93 10.09
C TYR A 184 4.86 3.35 9.60
N GLY A 185 3.94 4.07 10.26
CA GLY A 185 3.57 5.43 9.93
C GLY A 185 4.75 6.42 9.98
N GLY A 186 5.72 6.18 10.86
CA GLY A 186 6.94 6.98 10.96
C GLY A 186 7.95 6.79 9.81
N ALA A 187 7.77 5.80 8.94
CA ALA A 187 8.72 5.44 7.88
C ALA A 187 8.10 5.28 6.48
N VAL A 188 6.80 5.02 6.36
CA VAL A 188 6.14 4.67 5.09
C VAL A 188 6.10 5.81 4.07
N ASP A 189 6.18 7.06 4.51
CA ASP A 189 6.29 8.24 3.64
C ASP A 189 7.46 8.14 2.65
N GLN A 190 8.56 7.50 3.03
CA GLN A 190 9.70 7.26 2.13
C GLN A 190 9.31 6.36 0.94
N ARG A 191 8.37 5.43 1.13
CA ARG A 191 7.82 4.59 0.06
C ARG A 191 6.81 5.36 -0.78
N SER A 192 5.88 6.05 -0.14
CA SER A 192 4.77 6.71 -0.84
C SER A 192 5.21 7.94 -1.64
N SER A 193 6.15 8.72 -1.10
CA SER A 193 6.56 10.03 -1.65
C SER A 193 8.03 10.09 -2.07
N GLY A 194 8.83 9.06 -1.75
CA GLY A 194 10.26 9.02 -2.05
C GLY A 194 10.63 9.35 -3.50
N PRO A 195 9.94 8.80 -4.52
CA PRO A 195 10.21 9.09 -5.92
C PRO A 195 10.01 10.57 -6.28
N VAL A 196 8.97 11.19 -5.74
CA VAL A 196 8.70 12.63 -5.96
C VAL A 196 9.80 13.48 -5.34
N VAL A 197 10.15 13.24 -4.07
CA VAL A 197 11.18 14.03 -3.37
C VAL A 197 12.56 13.81 -4.01
N THR A 198 12.85 12.59 -4.48
CA THR A 198 14.08 12.27 -5.23
C THR A 198 14.16 13.06 -6.54
N ALA A 199 13.08 13.08 -7.31
CA ALA A 199 13.03 13.79 -8.58
C ALA A 199 13.13 15.31 -8.41
N GLU A 200 12.53 15.88 -7.35
CA GLU A 200 12.61 17.31 -7.02
C GLU A 200 14.06 17.81 -6.85
N VAL A 201 14.97 16.95 -6.36
CA VAL A 201 16.40 17.27 -6.20
C VAL A 201 17.27 16.74 -7.34
N GLY A 202 16.67 16.26 -8.43
CA GLY A 202 17.38 15.79 -9.63
C GLY A 202 17.97 14.38 -9.53
N GLY A 203 17.59 13.59 -8.52
CA GLY A 203 17.93 12.17 -8.46
C GLY A 203 17.27 11.39 -9.60
N ILE A 204 17.87 10.27 -10.01
CA ILE A 204 17.46 9.52 -11.21
C ILE A 204 16.70 8.24 -10.93
N ALA A 205 16.76 7.73 -9.70
CA ALA A 205 15.95 6.61 -9.21
C ALA A 205 15.89 6.63 -7.69
N THR A 206 14.88 5.98 -7.13
CA THR A 206 14.69 5.84 -5.69
C THR A 206 14.80 4.39 -5.27
N LEU A 207 15.63 4.12 -4.27
CA LEU A 207 15.67 2.86 -3.55
C LEU A 207 15.19 3.11 -2.12
N VAL A 208 14.24 2.31 -1.63
CA VAL A 208 13.72 2.46 -0.26
C VAL A 208 14.01 1.22 0.55
N ARG A 209 14.41 1.38 1.81
CA ARG A 209 14.41 0.28 2.79
C ARG A 209 12.98 -0.26 2.92
N SER A 210 12.81 -1.58 3.01
CA SER A 210 11.51 -2.20 3.23
C SER A 210 10.86 -1.82 4.57
N MET A 211 9.52 -1.69 4.56
CA MET A 211 8.72 -1.38 5.76
C MET A 211 8.52 -2.63 6.61
N THR A 212 9.53 -2.99 7.40
CA THR A 212 9.44 -4.02 8.44
C THR A 212 10.50 -3.79 9.51
N THR A 213 10.21 -4.25 10.74
CA THR A 213 11.20 -4.34 11.82
C THR A 213 12.03 -5.63 11.74
N ARG A 214 11.61 -6.60 10.94
CA ARG A 214 12.34 -7.85 10.72
C ARG A 214 13.57 -7.62 9.85
N LEU A 215 14.68 -8.28 10.18
CA LEU A 215 15.85 -8.38 9.32
C LEU A 215 15.75 -9.64 8.46
N ASP A 216 15.35 -9.46 7.21
CA ASP A 216 15.20 -10.55 6.24
C ASP A 216 15.53 -10.09 4.81
N ASP A 217 15.44 -11.05 3.89
CA ASP A 217 15.69 -10.85 2.45
C ASP A 217 14.40 -10.68 1.64
N ASN A 218 13.29 -10.31 2.28
CA ASN A 218 12.00 -10.10 1.61
C ASN A 218 11.77 -8.60 1.35
N PRO A 219 11.96 -8.11 0.11
CA PRO A 219 11.68 -6.72 -0.19
C PRO A 219 10.16 -6.45 -0.19
N HIS A 220 9.73 -5.42 0.54
CA HIS A 220 8.33 -5.06 0.68
C HIS A 220 7.92 -4.03 -0.38
N THR A 221 7.01 -4.43 -1.28
CA THR A 221 6.37 -3.49 -2.19
C THR A 221 5.40 -2.56 -1.44
N GLY A 222 4.63 -1.78 -2.21
CA GLY A 222 3.60 -0.89 -1.70
C GLY A 222 3.44 0.30 -2.62
N ALA A 223 2.35 1.03 -2.42
CA ALA A 223 2.01 2.14 -3.28
C ALA A 223 3.08 3.24 -3.19
N THR A 224 3.48 3.74 -4.35
CA THR A 224 4.15 5.02 -4.52
C THR A 224 3.27 5.97 -5.35
N GLY A 225 3.46 7.26 -5.14
CA GLY A 225 2.77 8.33 -5.87
C GLY A 225 3.74 9.14 -6.70
N TYR A 226 3.23 9.70 -7.80
CA TYR A 226 3.91 10.73 -8.57
C TYR A 226 3.11 12.03 -8.53
N ARG A 227 3.78 13.17 -8.72
CA ARG A 227 3.16 14.50 -8.73
C ARG A 227 3.18 15.07 -10.14
N ASN A 228 2.08 15.70 -10.56
CA ASN A 228 2.05 16.44 -11.83
C ASN A 228 3.10 17.55 -11.82
N GLY A 229 3.80 17.71 -12.95
CA GLY A 229 4.88 18.69 -13.09
C GLY A 229 6.24 18.26 -12.51
N VAL A 230 6.33 17.09 -11.86
CA VAL A 230 7.61 16.53 -11.37
C VAL A 230 8.00 15.33 -12.26
N PRO A 231 9.26 15.22 -12.71
CA PRO A 231 9.73 14.05 -13.44
C PRO A 231 9.46 12.76 -12.68
N ARG A 232 9.05 11.69 -13.38
CA ARG A 232 8.83 10.38 -12.77
C ARG A 232 10.13 9.59 -12.82
N VAL A 233 10.63 9.18 -11.66
CA VAL A 233 11.83 8.34 -11.55
C VAL A 233 11.47 6.91 -11.15
N PRO A 234 12.20 5.89 -11.64
CA PRO A 234 11.99 4.50 -11.23
C PRO A 234 12.22 4.31 -9.72
N ALA A 235 11.47 3.38 -9.12
CA ALA A 235 11.44 3.22 -7.68
C ALA A 235 11.31 1.75 -7.27
N ALA A 236 12.18 1.32 -6.35
CA ALA A 236 12.21 -0.04 -5.82
C ALA A 236 12.38 -0.05 -4.30
N ALA A 237 11.93 -1.12 -3.66
CA ALA A 237 12.27 -1.46 -2.29
C ALA A 237 13.39 -2.49 -2.27
N ILE A 238 14.35 -2.32 -1.36
CA ILE A 238 15.38 -3.31 -1.01
C ILE A 238 15.00 -4.00 0.30
N SER A 239 15.34 -5.29 0.43
CA SER A 239 15.16 -6.04 1.68
C SER A 239 15.88 -5.36 2.85
N THR A 240 15.48 -5.63 4.09
CA THR A 240 16.13 -5.00 5.24
C THR A 240 17.55 -5.49 5.45
N LYS A 241 17.84 -6.79 5.21
CA LYS A 241 19.23 -7.29 5.18
C LYS A 241 20.05 -6.65 4.05
N GLY A 242 19.46 -6.50 2.87
CA GLY A 242 20.08 -5.81 1.74
C GLY A 242 20.39 -4.35 2.07
N ALA A 243 19.48 -3.66 2.76
CA ALA A 243 19.66 -2.28 3.20
C ALA A 243 20.83 -2.12 4.17
N GLU A 244 20.98 -3.01 5.17
CA GLU A 244 22.14 -2.99 6.09
C GLU A 244 23.45 -3.27 5.33
N ALA A 245 23.44 -4.26 4.45
CA ALA A 245 24.62 -4.61 3.66
C ALA A 245 25.03 -3.49 2.70
N LEU A 246 24.08 -2.84 2.02
CA LEU A 246 24.34 -1.71 1.14
C LEU A 246 24.85 -0.50 1.93
N ALA A 247 24.28 -0.22 3.11
CA ALA A 247 24.75 0.87 3.97
C ALA A 247 26.22 0.66 4.38
N ALA A 248 26.59 -0.54 4.83
CA ALA A 248 27.97 -0.87 5.18
C ALA A 248 28.92 -0.78 3.97
N LEU A 249 28.47 -1.19 2.78
CA LEU A 249 29.27 -1.00 1.55
C LEU A 249 29.49 0.47 1.22
N LEU A 250 28.48 1.32 1.41
CA LEU A 250 28.59 2.75 1.14
C LEU A 250 29.50 3.47 2.15
N GLU A 251 29.56 3.00 3.39
CA GLU A 251 30.54 3.47 4.38
C GLU A 251 31.98 3.13 3.95
N ALA A 252 32.19 1.92 3.41
CA ALA A 252 33.50 1.49 2.93
C ALA A 252 33.87 2.10 1.56
N GLN A 253 32.88 2.36 0.70
CA GLN A 253 33.05 2.81 -0.68
C GLN A 253 32.02 3.91 -1.00
N PRO A 254 32.29 5.18 -0.65
CA PRO A 254 31.32 6.28 -0.84
C PRO A 254 30.93 6.56 -2.30
N ASP A 255 31.75 6.13 -3.26
CA ASP A 255 31.52 6.31 -4.70
C ASP A 255 30.88 5.08 -5.38
N LEU A 256 30.33 4.15 -4.60
CA LEU A 256 29.65 2.95 -5.09
C LEU A 256 28.58 3.29 -6.14
N GLU A 257 28.60 2.57 -7.26
CA GLU A 257 27.56 2.65 -8.28
C GLU A 257 26.65 1.42 -8.23
N LEU A 258 25.36 1.65 -8.47
CA LEU A 258 24.37 0.60 -8.65
C LEU A 258 23.85 0.61 -10.09
N GLU A 259 23.56 -0.59 -10.58
CA GLU A 259 22.81 -0.86 -11.81
C GLU A 259 21.41 -1.33 -11.42
N LEU A 260 20.38 -0.58 -11.81
CA LEU A 260 18.97 -0.84 -11.52
C LEU A 260 18.22 -1.13 -12.82
N GLU A 261 17.44 -2.21 -12.83
CA GLU A 261 16.52 -2.54 -13.91
C GLU A 261 15.13 -2.88 -13.34
N LEU A 262 14.11 -2.17 -13.83
CA LEU A 262 12.69 -2.41 -13.50
C LEU A 262 11.87 -2.47 -14.78
N SER A 263 11.08 -3.52 -14.95
CA SER A 263 10.20 -3.71 -16.12
C SER A 263 8.75 -3.29 -15.90
N CYS A 264 8.47 -2.58 -14.79
CA CYS A 264 7.12 -2.17 -14.45
C CYS A 264 6.58 -1.09 -15.38
N ARG A 265 5.27 -1.08 -15.59
CA ARG A 265 4.61 -0.14 -16.51
C ARG A 265 3.14 0.08 -16.13
N HIS A 266 2.61 1.20 -16.57
CA HIS A 266 1.17 1.45 -16.60
C HIS A 266 0.61 1.01 -17.95
N GLU A 267 -0.55 0.39 -17.89
CA GLU A 267 -1.41 0.04 -19.03
C GLU A 267 -2.70 0.88 -18.92
N PRO A 268 -3.55 0.93 -19.97
CA PRO A 268 -4.83 1.62 -19.89
C PRO A 268 -5.67 1.12 -18.70
N ASP A 269 -6.39 2.06 -18.07
CA ASP A 269 -7.34 1.76 -17.00
C ASP A 269 -8.32 0.67 -17.43
N VAL A 270 -8.72 -0.18 -16.48
CA VAL A 270 -9.64 -1.28 -16.71
C VAL A 270 -10.83 -1.22 -15.76
N GLU A 271 -11.94 -1.84 -16.16
CA GLU A 271 -13.11 -1.99 -15.30
C GLU A 271 -12.82 -2.98 -14.15
N SER A 272 -13.25 -2.62 -12.96
CA SER A 272 -13.33 -3.44 -11.76
C SER A 272 -14.71 -3.23 -11.12
N ALA A 273 -14.95 -3.81 -9.94
CA ALA A 273 -16.16 -3.54 -9.19
C ALA A 273 -15.97 -3.68 -7.68
N ASN A 274 -16.72 -2.89 -6.92
CA ASN A 274 -17.03 -3.23 -5.53
C ASN A 274 -18.06 -4.38 -5.53
N VAL A 275 -17.95 -5.28 -4.57
CA VAL A 275 -18.94 -6.34 -4.34
C VAL A 275 -19.76 -5.97 -3.11
N VAL A 276 -21.07 -5.82 -3.27
CA VAL A 276 -21.97 -5.40 -2.19
C VAL A 276 -23.09 -6.41 -2.04
N GLY A 277 -23.37 -6.82 -0.80
CA GLY A 277 -24.48 -7.67 -0.44
C GLY A 277 -25.15 -7.12 0.82
N ASP A 278 -26.48 -7.18 0.84
CA ASP A 278 -27.28 -6.58 1.88
C ASP A 278 -27.80 -7.66 2.86
N LEU A 279 -27.96 -7.29 4.13
CA LEU A 279 -28.77 -8.01 5.10
C LEU A 279 -29.91 -7.09 5.54
N PRO A 280 -31.07 -7.12 4.86
CA PRO A 280 -32.13 -6.14 5.11
C PRO A 280 -32.63 -6.18 6.55
N GLY A 281 -32.64 -5.02 7.20
CA GLY A 281 -33.28 -4.85 8.50
C GLY A 281 -34.80 -4.95 8.41
N THR A 282 -35.47 -5.15 9.54
CA THR A 282 -36.93 -5.25 9.61
C THR A 282 -37.60 -3.94 9.97
N ALA A 283 -37.23 -3.33 11.11
CA ALA A 283 -37.90 -2.15 11.65
C ALA A 283 -37.49 -0.84 10.96
N ARG A 284 -36.23 -0.74 10.50
CA ARG A 284 -35.65 0.44 9.85
C ARG A 284 -34.80 0.02 8.65
N PRO A 285 -35.42 -0.50 7.57
CA PRO A 285 -34.71 -1.06 6.42
C PRO A 285 -33.92 -0.03 5.59
N ASP A 286 -34.17 1.25 5.81
CA ASP A 286 -33.51 2.40 5.18
C ASP A 286 -32.26 2.88 5.94
N GLU A 287 -32.07 2.46 7.20
CA GLU A 287 -30.85 2.75 7.96
C GLU A 287 -29.73 1.76 7.61
N ILE A 288 -28.54 2.30 7.31
CA ILE A 288 -27.39 1.50 6.85
C ILE A 288 -26.36 1.34 7.96
N VAL A 289 -25.99 0.09 8.24
CA VAL A 289 -24.76 -0.26 8.95
C VAL A 289 -23.79 -0.86 7.93
N LEU A 290 -22.67 -0.18 7.68
CA LEU A 290 -21.68 -0.62 6.71
C LEU A 290 -20.54 -1.37 7.41
N ILE A 291 -20.30 -2.60 6.97
CA ILE A 291 -19.14 -3.43 7.33
C ILE A 291 -18.37 -3.67 6.03
N GLY A 292 -17.07 -3.38 6.00
CA GLY A 292 -16.27 -3.50 4.79
C GLY A 292 -14.81 -3.81 5.07
N GLY A 293 -14.16 -4.29 4.02
CA GLY A 293 -12.71 -4.53 3.88
C GLY A 293 -12.36 -4.39 2.39
N HIS A 294 -11.08 -4.44 2.04
CA HIS A 294 -10.68 -4.37 0.63
C HIS A 294 -10.33 -5.73 0.05
N LEU A 295 -10.81 -5.96 -1.17
CA LEU A 295 -10.71 -7.27 -1.80
C LEU A 295 -9.40 -7.45 -2.56
N ASP A 296 -8.76 -6.37 -3.01
CA ASP A 296 -7.48 -6.41 -3.70
C ASP A 296 -6.30 -6.65 -2.73
N CYS A 297 -5.16 -7.05 -3.27
CA CYS A 297 -3.91 -7.17 -2.51
C CYS A 297 -2.70 -7.00 -3.42
N TRP A 298 -1.50 -6.93 -2.85
CA TRP A 298 -0.27 -6.91 -3.65
C TRP A 298 -0.02 -8.24 -4.38
N ASP A 299 0.53 -8.13 -5.57
CA ASP A 299 0.80 -9.21 -6.53
C ASP A 299 1.99 -10.13 -6.16
N ILE A 300 2.69 -9.85 -5.05
CA ILE A 300 3.87 -10.63 -4.61
C ILE A 300 3.58 -11.53 -3.41
N GLY A 301 2.35 -11.53 -2.91
CA GLY A 301 1.88 -12.41 -1.83
C GLY A 301 0.46 -12.87 -2.09
N GLN A 302 -0.12 -13.59 -1.14
CA GLN A 302 -1.50 -14.08 -1.24
C GLN A 302 -2.54 -13.12 -0.62
N GLY A 303 -2.10 -11.98 -0.08
CA GLY A 303 -2.97 -11.00 0.57
C GLY A 303 -3.77 -11.55 1.75
N ALA A 304 -3.21 -12.53 2.49
CA ALA A 304 -3.99 -13.20 3.54
C ALA A 304 -4.35 -12.26 4.69
N HIS A 305 -3.40 -11.42 5.13
CA HIS A 305 -3.62 -10.42 6.19
C HIS A 305 -3.95 -9.02 5.68
N ASP A 306 -3.69 -8.74 4.40
CA ASP A 306 -3.86 -7.42 3.78
C ASP A 306 -4.55 -7.63 2.43
N ASP A 307 -5.89 -7.65 2.38
CA ASP A 307 -6.83 -7.58 3.52
C ASP A 307 -7.85 -8.73 3.45
N GLY A 308 -7.35 -9.95 3.24
CA GLY A 308 -8.22 -11.13 3.12
C GLY A 308 -8.89 -11.57 4.42
N ALA A 309 -8.32 -11.21 5.58
CA ALA A 309 -8.70 -11.69 6.91
C ALA A 309 -9.76 -10.79 7.54
#